data_AF-A0A2G6MSG2-F1
#
_entry.id   AF-A0A2G6MSG2-F1
#
_cell.length_a   1.000
_cell.length_b   1.000
_cell.length_c   1.000
_cell.angle_alpha   90.00
_cell.angle_beta   90.00
_cell.angle_gamma   90.00
#
_symmetry.space_group_name_H-M   'P 1'
#
loop_
_entity.id
_entity.type
_entity.pdbx_description
1 polymer ?
#
loop_
_entity_poly.entity_id
_entity_poly.type
_entity_poly.pdbx_seq_one_letter_code
_entity_poly.pdbx_strand_id
1 'polypeptide(L)'
;MTHNFASLPLAREYEKQGYIDDALEIYRAMDTDQNPDAQEIRDAISRLDTQKHAGAAQDLNGPDTDISGPTRTKETRVVHLLDTWLRWVVLQKRVEILKNIKARL
;
A
#
# COMPACT_ATOMS: atom_id res chain seq x y z
N MET A 1 4.85 5.40 -9.86
CA MET A 1 4.53 6.24 -8.69
C MET A 1 5.45 7.46 -8.60
N THR A 2 5.16 8.44 -7.74
CA THR A 2 6.02 9.61 -7.44
C THR A 2 7.31 9.17 -6.74
N HIS A 3 8.46 9.37 -7.39
CA HIS A 3 9.81 9.02 -6.87
C HIS A 3 10.13 9.59 -5.47
N ASN A 4 9.41 10.63 -5.04
CA ASN A 4 9.63 11.34 -3.77
C ASN A 4 9.31 10.51 -2.51
N PHE A 5 8.62 9.37 -2.63
CA PHE A 5 8.24 8.52 -1.49
C PHE A 5 8.89 7.14 -1.51
N ALA A 6 9.75 6.86 -2.50
CA ALA A 6 10.43 5.59 -2.60
C ALA A 6 11.49 5.48 -1.47
N SER A 7 11.29 4.52 -0.56
CA SER A 7 12.21 4.28 0.55
C SER A 7 12.37 2.79 0.83
N LEU A 8 13.56 2.42 1.31
CA LEU A 8 13.90 1.03 1.61
C LEU A 8 12.99 0.41 2.70
N PRO A 9 12.64 1.13 3.80
CA PRO A 9 11.71 0.61 4.79
C PRO A 9 10.32 0.35 4.22
N LEU A 10 9.84 1.20 3.30
CA LEU A 10 8.55 1.03 2.64
C LEU A 10 8.55 -0.21 1.75
N ALA A 11 9.59 -0.37 0.92
CA ALA A 11 9.72 -1.54 0.05
C ALA A 11 9.78 -2.86 0.84
N ARG A 12 10.56 -2.90 1.93
CA ARG A 12 10.63 -4.08 2.83
C ARG A 12 9.28 -4.39 3.49
N GLU A 13 8.49 -3.37 3.82
CA GLU A 13 7.18 -3.56 4.44
C GLU A 13 6.18 -4.16 3.44
N TYR A 14 6.17 -3.67 2.20
CA TYR A 14 5.38 -4.26 1.11
C TYR A 14 5.81 -5.69 0.78
N GLU A 15 7.12 -5.97 0.77
CA GLU A 15 7.66 -7.33 0.63
C GLU A 15 7.12 -8.26 1.74
N LYS A 16 7.20 -7.85 3.01
CA LYS A 16 6.72 -8.64 4.15
C LYS A 16 5.22 -8.91 4.10
N GLN A 17 4.46 -7.98 3.54
CA GLN A 17 3.01 -8.11 3.39
C GLN A 17 2.61 -8.97 2.18
N GLY A 18 3.57 -9.35 1.32
CA GLY A 18 3.35 -10.18 0.14
C GLY A 18 2.96 -9.40 -1.11
N TYR A 19 3.00 -8.06 -1.07
CA TYR A 19 2.75 -7.19 -2.22
C TYR A 19 4.02 -7.06 -3.08
N ILE A 20 4.40 -8.16 -3.74
CA ILE A 20 5.69 -8.29 -4.43
C ILE A 20 5.84 -7.31 -5.60
N ASP A 21 4.77 -7.07 -6.37
CA ASP A 21 4.81 -6.16 -7.52
C ASP A 21 5.01 -4.69 -7.10
N ASP A 22 4.29 -4.27 -6.04
CA ASP A 22 4.41 -2.92 -5.48
C ASP A 22 5.78 -2.72 -4.80
N ALA A 23 6.28 -3.74 -4.09
CA ALA A 23 7.62 -3.72 -3.51
C ALA A 23 8.70 -3.56 -4.60
N LEU A 24 8.58 -4.28 -5.71
CA LEU A 24 9.47 -4.17 -6.86
C LEU A 24 9.40 -2.79 -7.53
N GLU A 25 8.21 -2.19 -7.66
CA GLU A 25 8.07 -0.83 -8.18
C GLU A 25 8.80 0.18 -7.28
N ILE A 26 8.66 0.06 -5.96
CA ILE A 26 9.34 0.93 -5.01
C ILE A 26 10.86 0.74 -5.07
N TYR A 27 11.36 -0.50 -5.05
CA TYR A 27 12.80 -0.77 -5.16
C TYR A 27 13.40 -0.23 -6.47
N ARG A 28 12.69 -0.35 -7.60
CA ARG A 28 13.13 0.19 -8.90
C ARG A 28 13.06 1.71 -8.99
N ALA A 29 12.13 2.32 -8.26
CA ALA A 29 12.00 3.78 -8.19
C ALA A 29 13.09 4.44 -7.34
N MET A 30 13.83 3.67 -6.53
CA MET A 30 14.97 4.15 -5.76
C MET A 30 16.20 4.27 -6.67
N ASP A 31 16.83 5.45 -6.64
CA ASP A 31 18.08 5.68 -7.36
C ASP A 31 19.23 4.90 -6.69
N THR A 32 19.72 3.86 -7.34
CA THR A 32 20.80 3.00 -6.83
C THR A 32 22.20 3.61 -7.01
N ASP A 33 22.36 4.72 -7.72
CA ASP A 33 23.71 5.26 -7.97
C ASP A 33 24.17 6.20 -6.86
N GLN A 34 23.24 6.72 -6.04
CA GLN A 34 23.54 7.61 -4.92
C GLN A 34 23.21 7.02 -3.53
N ASN A 35 22.70 5.79 -3.48
CA ASN A 35 22.23 5.18 -2.25
C ASN A 35 23.31 4.28 -1.61
N PRO A 36 23.68 4.47 -0.33
CA PRO A 36 24.59 3.56 0.37
C PRO A 36 24.08 2.11 0.42
N ASP A 37 22.77 1.90 0.32
CA ASP A 37 22.11 0.60 0.34
C ASP A 37 21.83 0.06 -1.08
N ALA A 38 22.45 0.63 -2.12
CA ALA A 38 22.24 0.25 -3.52
C ALA A 38 22.44 -1.24 -3.79
N GLN A 39 23.42 -1.85 -3.14
CA GLN A 39 23.67 -3.29 -3.29
C GLN A 39 22.52 -4.10 -2.71
N GLU A 40 22.01 -3.71 -1.55
CA GLU A 40 20.86 -4.38 -0.92
C GLU A 40 19.60 -4.26 -1.79
N ILE A 41 19.37 -3.08 -2.39
CA ILE A 41 18.24 -2.85 -3.30
C ILE A 41 18.36 -3.74 -4.53
N ARG A 42 19.55 -3.87 -5.13
CA ARG A 42 19.78 -4.74 -6.30
C ARG A 42 19.58 -6.21 -5.95
N ASP A 43 20.07 -6.65 -4.80
CA ASP A 43 19.90 -8.02 -4.32
C ASP A 43 18.42 -8.32 -4.04
N ALA A 44 17.69 -7.37 -3.45
CA ALA A 44 16.25 -7.48 -3.21
C ALA A 44 15.45 -7.58 -4.52
N ILE A 45 15.74 -6.72 -5.51
CA ILE A 45 15.11 -6.78 -6.84
C ILE A 45 15.36 -8.14 -7.49
N SER A 46 16.61 -8.61 -7.50
CA SER A 46 16.99 -9.89 -8.09
C SER A 46 16.24 -11.06 -7.44
N ARG A 47 16.21 -11.11 -6.10
CA ARG A 47 15.48 -12.14 -5.34
C ARG A 47 13.98 -12.12 -5.63
N LEU A 48 13.37 -10.94 -5.62
CA LEU A 48 11.92 -10.78 -5.84
C LEU A 48 11.53 -11.07 -7.29
N ASP A 49 12.35 -10.69 -8.27
CA ASP A 49 12.13 -11.05 -9.67
C ASP A 49 12.25 -12.58 -9.85
N THR A 50 13.22 -13.23 -9.21
CA THR A 50 13.35 -14.70 -9.29
C THR A 50 12.13 -15.40 -8.66
N GLN A 51 11.65 -14.89 -7.53
CA GLN A 51 10.45 -15.39 -6.85
C GLN A 51 9.18 -15.21 -7.70
N LYS A 52 9.03 -14.06 -8.36
CA LYS A 52 7.93 -13.79 -9.29
C LYS A 52 7.93 -14.76 -10.47
N HIS A 53 9.09 -15.01 -11.08
CA HIS A 53 9.21 -15.93 -12.22
C HIS A 53 9.06 -17.40 -11.81
N ALA A 54 9.45 -17.76 -10.57
CA ALA A 54 9.22 -19.09 -10.02
C ALA A 54 7.74 -19.35 -9.67
N GLY A 55 7.01 -18.33 -9.19
CA GLY A 55 5.57 -18.39 -8.94
C GLY A 55 4.74 -18.41 -10.24
N ALA A 56 5.16 -17.67 -11.26
CA ALA A 56 4.49 -17.63 -12.56
C ALA A 56 4.54 -18.96 -13.35
N ALA A 57 5.44 -19.88 -12.99
CA ALA A 57 5.45 -21.23 -13.54
C ALA A 57 4.36 -22.15 -12.93
N GLN A 58 3.71 -21.74 -11.82
CA GLN A 58 2.62 -22.47 -11.18
C GLN A 58 1.23 -21.87 -11.41
N ASP A 59 1.11 -20.64 -11.92
CA ASP A 59 -0.16 -19.92 -12.09
C ASP A 59 -0.91 -20.23 -13.41
N LEU A 60 -1.06 -21.51 -13.73
CA LEU A 60 -2.03 -21.99 -14.74
C LEU A 60 -3.29 -22.60 -14.11
N ASN A 61 -3.72 -22.14 -12.93
CA ASN A 61 -5.03 -22.49 -12.38
C ASN A 61 -5.70 -21.31 -11.67
N GLY A 62 -6.55 -20.60 -12.41
CA GLY A 62 -7.91 -20.24 -12.00
C GLY A 62 -8.13 -19.23 -10.86
N PRO A 63 -9.18 -18.38 -10.96
CA PRO A 63 -9.44 -17.29 -10.03
C PRO A 63 -10.15 -17.83 -8.79
N ASP A 64 -9.45 -17.89 -7.66
CA ASP A 64 -9.99 -17.85 -6.29
C ASP A 64 -8.86 -18.27 -5.38
N THR A 65 -8.04 -17.32 -4.96
CA THR A 65 -7.21 -17.52 -3.78
C THR A 65 -7.66 -16.50 -2.76
N ASP A 66 -8.50 -17.00 -1.85
CA ASP A 66 -8.70 -16.45 -0.52
C ASP A 66 -7.35 -16.25 0.17
N ILE A 67 -6.68 -15.14 -0.14
CA ILE A 67 -5.56 -14.63 0.65
C ILE A 67 -6.18 -13.93 1.86
N SER A 68 -6.83 -14.72 2.71
CA SER A 68 -7.21 -14.36 4.06
C SER A 68 -6.00 -14.55 4.98
N GLY A 69 -4.96 -13.75 4.73
CA GLY A 69 -3.91 -13.52 5.73
C GLY A 69 -4.45 -12.63 6.87
N PRO A 70 -3.91 -12.72 8.08
CA PRO A 70 -4.28 -11.85 9.22
C PRO A 70 -3.99 -10.36 8.98
N THR A 71 -3.38 -10.01 7.85
CA THR A 71 -3.10 -8.63 7.40
C THR A 71 -4.32 -7.98 6.73
N ARG A 72 -5.06 -8.72 5.90
CA ARG A 72 -6.25 -8.20 5.18
C ARG A 72 -7.34 -7.74 6.15
N THR A 73 -7.50 -8.42 7.28
CA THR A 73 -8.45 -8.01 8.33
C THR A 73 -8.04 -6.72 9.03
N LYS A 74 -6.72 -6.46 9.18
CA LYS A 74 -6.21 -5.22 9.76
C LYS A 74 -6.34 -4.05 8.79
N GLU A 75 -5.99 -4.25 7.52
CA GLU A 75 -6.20 -3.26 6.47
C GLU A 75 -7.68 -2.92 6.32
N THR A 76 -8.55 -3.94 6.25
CA THR A 76 -10.01 -3.75 6.23
C THR A 76 -10.50 -2.96 7.44
N ARG A 77 -9.92 -3.20 8.62
CA ARG A 77 -10.22 -2.43 9.84
C ARG A 77 -9.78 -0.96 9.72
N VAL A 78 -8.58 -0.69 9.21
CA VAL A 78 -8.07 0.68 9.02
C VAL A 78 -8.89 1.42 7.97
N VAL A 79 -9.23 0.78 6.85
CA VAL A 79 -10.09 1.33 5.81
C VAL A 79 -11.48 1.64 6.38
N HIS A 80 -12.05 0.75 7.19
CA HIS A 80 -13.35 0.98 7.81
C HIS A 80 -13.32 2.13 8.84
N LEU A 81 -12.25 2.25 9.62
CA LEU A 81 -12.05 3.38 10.53
C LEU A 81 -11.93 4.70 9.78
N LEU A 82 -11.19 4.72 8.67
CA LEU A 82 -11.03 5.91 7.83
C LEU A 82 -12.36 6.33 7.19
N ASP A 83 -13.12 5.38 6.64
CA ASP A 83 -14.46 5.64 6.08
C ASP A 83 -15.42 6.20 7.14
N THR A 84 -15.42 5.60 8.33
CA THR A 84 -16.24 6.06 9.45
C THR A 84 -15.86 7.49 9.88
N TRP A 85 -14.56 7.77 9.99
CA TRP A 85 -14.06 9.10 10.35
C TRP A 85 -14.44 10.15 9.30
N LEU A 86 -14.25 9.85 8.01
CA LEU A 86 -14.61 10.74 6.90
C LEU A 86 -16.12 11.07 6.90
N ARG A 87 -16.97 10.06 7.08
CA ARG A 87 -18.43 10.27 7.20
C ARG A 87 -18.76 11.19 8.36
N TRP A 88 -18.10 11.02 9.51
CA TRP A 88 -18.32 11.83 10.69
C TRP A 88 -17.92 13.29 10.48
N VAL A 89 -16.74 13.53 9.89
CA VAL A 89 -16.26 14.87 9.53
C VAL A 89 -17.23 15.57 8.56
N VAL A 90 -17.70 14.86 7.54
CA VAL A 90 -18.67 15.40 6.58
C VAL A 90 -20.01 15.72 7.26
N LEU A 91 -20.52 14.84 8.13
CA LEU A 91 -21.74 15.11 8.88
C LEU A 91 -21.57 16.33 9.80
N GLN A 92 -20.46 16.42 10.53
CA GLN A 92 -20.18 17.55 11.40
C GLN A 92 -20.17 18.86 10.61
N LYS A 93 -19.52 18.89 9.44
CA LYS A 93 -19.51 20.07 8.57
C LYS A 93 -20.90 20.44 8.07
N ARG A 94 -21.71 19.46 7.66
CA ARG A 94 -23.10 19.70 7.25
C ARG A 94 -23.94 20.28 8.39
N VAL A 95 -23.78 19.77 9.62
CA VAL A 95 -24.47 20.28 10.80
C VAL A 95 -24.02 21.70 11.14
N GLU A 96 -22.72 22.01 11.08
CA GLU A 96 -22.19 23.36 11.27
C GLU A 96 -22.79 24.36 10.26
N ILE A 97 -22.86 23.96 8.98
CA ILE A 97 -23.47 24.78 7.92
C ILE A 97 -24.96 25.03 8.21
N LEU A 98 -25.72 23.99 8.58
CA LEU A 98 -27.14 24.13 8.90
C LEU A 98 -27.36 25.01 10.15
N LYS A 99 -26.51 24.91 11.17
CA LYS A 99 -26.54 25.79 12.34
C LYS A 99 -26.28 27.25 11.95
N ASN A 100 -25.29 27.50 11.07
CA ASN A 100 -24.99 28.85 10.59
C ASN A 100 -26.13 29.43 9.74
N ILE A 101 -26.80 28.61 8.93
CA ILE A 101 -27.98 29.05 8.17
C ILE A 101 -29.14 29.37 9.13
N LYS A 102 -29.42 28.49 10.09
CA LYS A 102 -30.46 28.71 11.10
C LYS A 102 -30.21 29.94 11.97
N ALA A 103 -28.96 30.25 12.30
CA ALA A 103 -28.61 31.43 13.08
C ALA A 103 -28.74 32.74 12.28
N ARG A 104 -28.83 32.67 10.94
CA ARG A 104 -29.00 33.80 10.04
C ARG A 104 -30.47 34.01 9.59
N LEU A 105 -31.36 33.10 9.96
CA LEU A 105 -32.80 33.14 9.74
C LEU A 105 -33.50 33.56 11.03
#